data_AF-A0AAP4BBU0-F1
#
_entry.id   AF-A0AAP4BBU0-F1
#
_cell.length_a   1.000
_cell.length_b   1.000
_cell.length_c   1.000
_cell.angle_alpha   90.00
_cell.angle_beta   90.00
_cell.angle_gamma   90.00
#
_symmetry.space_group_name_H-M   'P 1'
#
loop_
_entity.id
_entity.type
_entity.pdbx_description
1 polymer ?
#
loop_
_entity_poly.entity_id
_entity_poly.type
_entity_poly.pdbx_seq_one_letter_code
_entity_poly.pdbx_strand_id
1 'polypeptide(L)'
;MEAKRSFKGYTAKIVFRAVLIGFLLLGMIPALMAFGYFLGGSAGEEERELEDAYAACEHDYYSGEYAALFNTLELYDVRNERLSRFQEAAEFYEAWQKWQLYRKGAGLSDIDEAKRQEYETKAAEYEKTVRQSYENCTDSENRSMMKKLLEE
;
A
#
# COMPACT_ATOMS: atom_id res chain seq x y z
N MET A 1 1.88 36.50 72.56
CA MET A 1 1.00 35.55 71.84
C MET A 1 1.25 35.65 70.33
N GLU A 2 2.37 35.13 69.80
CA GLU A 2 2.69 35.33 68.37
C GLU A 2 3.12 34.07 67.59
N ALA A 3 3.37 32.93 68.24
CA ALA A 3 3.81 31.72 67.54
C ALA A 3 2.68 30.92 66.85
N LYS A 4 1.40 31.14 67.20
CA LYS A 4 0.27 30.35 66.67
C LYS A 4 -0.28 30.79 65.31
N ARG A 5 0.07 31.98 64.82
CA ARG A 5 -0.43 32.49 63.51
C ARG A 5 0.43 32.06 62.32
N SER A 6 1.72 31.77 62.52
CA SER A 6 2.65 31.37 61.45
C SER A 6 2.39 29.94 60.94
N PHE A 7 2.08 28.99 61.83
CA PHE A 7 1.93 27.57 61.48
C PHE A 7 0.68 27.25 60.64
N LYS A 8 -0.45 27.94 60.91
CA LYS A 8 -1.70 27.79 60.14
C LYS A 8 -1.58 28.29 58.69
N GLY A 9 -0.78 29.33 58.46
CA GLY A 9 -0.57 29.87 57.11
C GLY A 9 0.29 28.96 56.22
N TYR A 10 1.24 28.24 56.82
CA TYR A 10 2.13 27.32 56.10
C TYR A 10 1.41 26.03 55.70
N THR A 11 0.63 25.45 56.60
CA THR A 11 -0.20 24.26 56.32
C THR A 11 -1.29 24.53 55.29
N ALA A 12 -1.97 25.68 55.34
CA ALA A 12 -2.99 26.04 54.36
C ALA A 12 -2.42 26.19 52.93
N LYS A 13 -1.22 26.76 52.78
CA LYS A 13 -0.54 26.89 51.47
C LYS A 13 -0.14 25.54 50.88
N ILE A 14 0.30 24.59 51.71
CA ILE A 14 0.66 23.24 51.28
C ILE A 14 -0.60 22.49 50.83
N VAL A 15 -1.68 22.56 51.60
CA VAL A 15 -2.95 21.90 51.26
C VAL A 15 -3.51 22.49 49.96
N PHE A 16 -3.49 23.82 49.79
CA PHE A 16 -3.94 24.46 48.55
C PHE A 16 -3.13 23.99 47.33
N ARG A 17 -1.79 23.90 47.45
CA ARG A 17 -0.93 23.40 46.37
C ARG A 17 -1.20 21.93 46.06
N ALA A 18 -1.43 21.09 47.07
CA ALA A 18 -1.75 19.67 46.87
C ALA A 18 -3.10 19.50 46.13
N VAL A 19 -4.11 20.29 46.50
CA VAL A 19 -5.41 20.31 45.80
C VAL A 19 -5.25 20.79 44.35
N LEU A 20 -4.46 21.83 44.13
CA LEU A 20 -4.22 22.37 42.78
C LEU A 20 -3.47 21.39 41.88
N ILE A 21 -2.46 20.69 42.42
CA ILE A 21 -1.75 19.62 41.71
C ILE A 21 -2.69 18.45 41.41
N GLY A 22 -3.53 18.04 42.38
CA GLY A 22 -4.54 17.01 42.15
C GLY A 22 -5.51 17.38 41.03
N PHE A 23 -5.97 18.63 40.99
CA PHE A 23 -6.85 19.13 39.93
C PHE A 23 -6.16 19.18 38.56
N LEU A 24 -4.88 19.58 38.52
CA LEU A 24 -4.09 19.57 37.29
C LEU A 24 -3.87 18.15 36.77
N LEU A 25 -3.57 17.19 37.64
CA LEU A 25 -3.41 15.78 37.25
C LEU A 25 -4.72 15.19 36.70
N LEU A 26 -5.87 15.54 37.29
CA LEU A 26 -7.18 15.11 36.81
C LEU A 26 -7.51 15.64 35.40
N GLY A 27 -7.00 16.81 35.00
CA GLY A 27 -7.16 17.31 33.64
C GLY A 27 -6.11 16.77 32.65
N MET A 28 -4.90 16.48 33.14
CA MET A 28 -3.78 16.06 32.29
C MET A 28 -3.89 14.59 31.86
N ILE A 29 -4.39 13.71 32.73
CA ILE A 29 -4.53 12.28 32.44
C ILE A 29 -5.53 12.02 31.29
N PRO A 30 -6.76 12.60 31.27
CA PRO A 30 -7.68 12.46 30.14
C PRO A 30 -7.13 13.04 28.84
N ALA A 31 -6.40 14.17 28.91
CA ALA A 31 -5.78 14.78 27.73
C ALA A 31 -4.68 13.88 27.13
N LEU A 32 -3.86 13.24 27.96
CA LEU A 32 -2.86 12.26 27.52
C LEU A 32 -3.50 10.99 26.95
N MET A 33 -4.60 10.50 27.55
CA MET A 33 -5.34 9.37 26.99
C MET A 33 -5.98 9.71 25.65
N ALA A 34 -6.60 10.89 25.50
CA ALA A 34 -7.17 11.35 24.25
C ALA A 34 -6.10 11.54 23.16
N PHE A 35 -4.94 12.09 23.52
CA PHE A 35 -3.80 12.24 22.61
C PHE A 35 -3.19 10.90 22.20
N GLY A 36 -3.06 9.96 23.14
CA GLY A 36 -2.62 8.59 22.85
C GLY A 36 -3.61 7.82 21.97
N TYR A 37 -4.92 8.01 22.16
CA TYR A 37 -5.94 7.42 21.31
C TYR A 37 -5.93 8.04 19.90
N PHE A 38 -5.71 9.35 19.80
CA PHE A 38 -5.59 10.05 18.52
C PHE A 38 -4.35 9.60 17.72
N LEU A 39 -3.20 9.44 18.38
CA LEU A 39 -1.96 8.98 17.72
C LEU A 39 -1.95 7.46 17.48
N GLY A 40 -2.56 6.67 18.36
CA GLY A 40 -2.62 5.21 18.25
C GLY A 40 -3.68 4.71 17.28
N GLY A 41 -4.79 5.45 17.12
CA GLY A 41 -5.84 5.13 16.16
C GLY A 41 -5.37 5.24 14.71
N SER A 42 -4.62 6.30 14.38
CA SER A 42 -4.14 6.51 13.00
C SER A 42 -3.09 5.50 12.55
N ALA A 43 -2.20 5.05 13.45
CA ALA A 43 -1.17 4.07 13.10
C ALA A 43 -1.73 2.65 12.93
N GLY A 44 -2.73 2.27 13.74
CA GLY A 44 -3.37 0.96 13.66
C GLY A 44 -4.37 0.82 12.50
N GLU A 45 -4.98 1.92 12.06
CA GLU A 45 -5.84 1.93 10.87
C GLU A 45 -5.02 1.77 9.58
N GLU A 46 -3.89 2.48 9.46
CA GLU A 46 -2.99 2.39 8.29
C GLU A 46 -2.37 0.99 8.13
N GLU A 47 -1.95 0.35 9.23
CA GLU A 47 -1.42 -1.02 9.21
C GLU A 47 -2.49 -2.04 8.81
N ARG A 48 -3.74 -1.82 9.23
CA ARG A 48 -4.86 -2.69 8.89
C ARG A 48 -5.29 -2.54 7.44
N GLU A 49 -5.35 -1.31 6.93
CA GLU A 49 -5.62 -1.04 5.51
C GLU A 49 -4.57 -1.69 4.60
N LEU A 50 -3.30 -1.68 5.02
CA LEU A 50 -2.21 -2.33 4.29
C LEU A 50 -2.33 -3.87 4.31
N GLU A 51 -2.70 -4.47 5.43
CA GLU A 51 -2.95 -5.93 5.51
C GLU A 51 -4.15 -6.34 4.65
N ASP A 52 -5.23 -5.57 4.67
CA ASP A 52 -6.41 -5.81 3.83
C ASP A 52 -6.03 -5.68 2.33
N ALA A 53 -5.21 -4.68 1.97
CA ALA A 53 -4.67 -4.51 0.63
C ALA A 53 -3.81 -5.70 0.19
N TYR A 54 -2.93 -6.17 1.08
CA TYR A 54 -2.06 -7.31 0.83
C TYR A 54 -2.88 -8.58 0.58
N ALA A 55 -3.88 -8.84 1.44
CA ALA A 55 -4.77 -9.99 1.29
C ALA A 55 -5.57 -9.96 -0.02
N ALA A 56 -6.05 -8.78 -0.42
CA ALA A 56 -6.72 -8.57 -1.70
C ALA A 56 -5.76 -8.84 -2.88
N CYS A 57 -4.55 -8.28 -2.86
CA CYS A 57 -3.55 -8.52 -3.89
C CYS A 57 -3.15 -10.00 -3.98
N GLU A 58 -3.01 -10.67 -2.84
CA GLU A 58 -2.66 -12.09 -2.79
C GLU A 58 -3.76 -12.96 -3.39
N HIS A 59 -5.01 -12.68 -3.04
CA HIS A 59 -6.17 -13.35 -3.63
C HIS A 59 -6.19 -13.18 -5.15
N ASP A 60 -6.08 -11.95 -5.65
CA ASP A 60 -6.16 -11.63 -7.08
C ASP A 60 -4.98 -12.22 -7.87
N TYR A 61 -3.79 -12.24 -7.27
CA TYR A 61 -2.60 -12.85 -7.84
C TYR A 61 -2.76 -14.37 -8.03
N TYR A 62 -3.25 -15.08 -7.01
CA TYR A 62 -3.40 -16.54 -7.09
C TYR A 62 -4.68 -16.99 -7.80
N SER A 63 -5.71 -16.13 -7.90
CA SER A 63 -6.90 -16.39 -8.70
C SER A 63 -6.69 -16.14 -10.20
N GLY A 64 -5.63 -15.42 -10.57
CA GLY A 64 -5.33 -15.03 -11.94
C GLY A 64 -6.13 -13.80 -12.41
N GLU A 65 -6.79 -13.09 -11.49
CA GLU A 65 -7.54 -11.87 -11.75
C GLU A 65 -6.62 -10.63 -11.80
N TYR A 66 -5.60 -10.67 -12.66
CA TYR A 66 -4.57 -9.63 -12.73
C TYR A 66 -5.10 -8.22 -13.06
N ALA A 67 -6.26 -8.10 -13.72
CA ALA A 67 -6.91 -6.81 -13.91
C ALA A 67 -7.47 -6.23 -12.59
N ALA A 68 -7.97 -7.08 -11.69
CA ALA A 68 -8.35 -6.68 -10.34
C ALA A 68 -7.11 -6.33 -9.52
N LEU A 69 -6.02 -7.11 -9.68
CA LEU A 69 -4.73 -6.84 -9.04
C LEU A 69 -4.21 -5.43 -9.35
N PHE A 70 -4.29 -4.97 -10.61
CA PHE A 70 -3.92 -3.60 -10.99
C PHE A 70 -4.74 -2.54 -10.27
N ASN A 71 -6.07 -2.69 -10.27
CA ASN A 71 -6.95 -1.72 -9.62
C ASN A 71 -6.67 -1.66 -8.12
N THR A 72 -6.42 -2.81 -7.48
CA THR A 72 -6.03 -2.87 -6.08
C THR A 72 -4.70 -2.15 -5.88
N LEU A 73 -3.67 -2.42 -6.68
CA LEU A 73 -2.36 -1.78 -6.57
C LEU A 73 -2.37 -0.26 -6.84
N GLU A 74 -3.24 0.24 -7.72
CA GLU A 74 -3.38 1.71 -7.95
C GLU A 74 -3.94 2.45 -6.74
N LEU A 75 -4.73 1.77 -5.90
CA LEU A 75 -5.36 2.36 -4.72
C LEU A 75 -4.41 2.47 -3.52
N TYR A 76 -3.27 1.77 -3.55
CA TYR A 76 -2.31 1.72 -2.44
C TYR A 76 -0.93 2.22 -2.87
N ASP A 77 -0.23 2.92 -1.98
CA ASP A 77 1.11 3.43 -2.25
C ASP A 77 2.12 2.26 -2.38
N VAL A 78 2.47 1.97 -3.63
CA VAL A 78 3.36 0.89 -4.09
C VAL A 78 4.80 0.99 -3.58
N ARG A 79 5.16 2.00 -2.78
CA ARG A 79 6.44 2.06 -2.05
C ARG A 79 6.58 0.99 -0.97
N ASN A 80 5.54 0.20 -0.71
CA ASN A 80 5.60 -0.94 0.19
C ASN A 80 6.27 -2.16 -0.48
N GLU A 81 7.40 -2.60 0.07
CA GLU A 81 8.15 -3.76 -0.41
C GLU A 81 7.30 -5.05 -0.47
N ARG A 82 6.30 -5.21 0.41
CA ARG A 82 5.38 -6.37 0.41
C ARG A 82 4.47 -6.40 -0.80
N LEU A 83 4.12 -5.24 -1.37
CA LEU A 83 3.25 -5.12 -2.54
C LEU A 83 4.04 -5.13 -3.86
N SER A 84 5.34 -4.83 -3.81
CA SER A 84 6.24 -4.79 -4.98
C SER A 84 6.19 -6.07 -5.83
N ARG A 85 6.13 -7.24 -5.20
CA ARG A 85 6.03 -8.52 -5.93
C ARG A 85 4.77 -8.61 -6.80
N PHE A 86 3.66 -8.07 -6.32
CA PHE A 86 2.39 -8.10 -7.03
C PHE A 86 2.38 -7.10 -8.18
N GLN A 87 3.06 -5.96 -8.00
CA GLN A 87 3.24 -4.97 -9.05
C GLN A 87 4.03 -5.53 -10.22
N GLU A 88 5.14 -6.22 -9.97
CA GLU A 88 5.94 -6.84 -11.03
C GLU A 88 5.12 -7.86 -11.85
N ALA A 89 4.30 -8.68 -11.18
CA ALA A 89 3.38 -9.61 -11.81
C ALA A 89 2.31 -8.91 -12.67
N ALA A 90 1.69 -7.88 -12.12
CA ALA A 90 0.67 -7.08 -12.79
C ALA A 90 1.26 -6.43 -14.06
N GLU A 91 2.34 -5.67 -13.92
CA GLU A 91 3.01 -4.97 -15.04
C GLU A 91 3.37 -5.92 -16.18
N PHE A 92 3.92 -7.09 -15.86
CA PHE A 92 4.18 -8.12 -16.85
C PHE A 92 2.92 -8.58 -17.57
N TYR A 93 1.87 -8.91 -16.80
CA TYR A 93 0.64 -9.45 -17.36
C TYR A 93 -0.06 -8.47 -18.28
N GLU A 94 -0.12 -7.18 -17.93
CA GLU A 94 -0.67 -6.15 -18.82
C GLU A 94 0.14 -6.01 -20.11
N ALA A 95 1.48 -5.99 -20.02
CA ALA A 95 2.33 -5.95 -21.20
C ALA A 95 2.12 -7.19 -22.09
N TRP A 96 1.97 -8.37 -21.48
CA TRP A 96 1.70 -9.63 -22.18
C TRP A 96 0.33 -9.61 -22.87
N GLN A 97 -0.72 -9.13 -22.20
CA GLN A 97 -2.04 -9.00 -22.81
C GLN A 97 -2.03 -8.03 -24.00
N LYS A 98 -1.37 -6.87 -23.86
CA LYS A 98 -1.23 -5.91 -24.96
C LYS A 98 -0.45 -6.52 -26.13
N TRP A 99 0.65 -7.22 -25.85
CA TRP A 99 1.40 -7.94 -26.88
C TRP A 99 0.51 -8.94 -27.65
N GLN A 100 -0.25 -9.77 -26.93
CA GLN A 100 -1.18 -10.74 -27.53
C GLN A 100 -2.27 -10.05 -28.36
N LEU A 101 -2.83 -8.96 -27.86
CA LEU A 101 -3.86 -8.17 -28.55
C LEU A 101 -3.34 -7.63 -29.88
N TYR A 102 -2.21 -6.93 -29.88
CA TYR A 102 -1.64 -6.33 -31.08
C TYR A 102 -1.15 -7.39 -32.07
N ARG A 103 -0.54 -8.49 -31.59
CA ARG A 103 -0.14 -9.61 -32.45
C ARG A 103 -1.34 -10.27 -33.13
N LYS A 104 -2.42 -10.53 -32.40
CA LYS A 104 -3.66 -11.07 -32.97
C LYS A 104 -4.30 -10.10 -33.96
N GLY A 105 -4.31 -8.80 -33.61
CA GLY A 105 -4.79 -7.74 -34.48
C GLY A 105 -4.04 -7.71 -35.81
N ALA A 106 -2.70 -7.76 -35.78
CA ALA A 106 -1.88 -7.76 -36.99
C ALA A 106 -2.15 -8.98 -37.89
N GLY A 107 -2.60 -10.10 -37.32
CA GLY A 107 -2.96 -11.31 -38.05
C GLY A 107 -4.33 -11.28 -38.73
N LEU A 108 -5.15 -10.24 -38.52
CA LEU A 108 -6.47 -10.12 -39.14
C LEU A 108 -6.35 -9.93 -40.66
N SER A 109 -7.23 -10.60 -41.42
CA SER A 109 -7.20 -10.59 -42.89
C SER A 109 -7.82 -9.33 -43.50
N ASP A 110 -8.67 -8.64 -42.73
CA ASP A 110 -9.51 -7.52 -43.13
C ASP A 110 -8.98 -6.14 -42.71
N ILE A 111 -7.82 -6.09 -42.05
CA ILE A 111 -7.17 -4.83 -41.68
C ILE A 111 -6.35 -4.26 -42.85
N ASP A 112 -6.36 -2.94 -42.98
CA ASP A 112 -5.51 -2.26 -43.95
C ASP A 112 -4.02 -2.34 -43.58
N GLU A 113 -3.15 -2.13 -44.58
CA GLU A 113 -1.71 -2.28 -44.43
C GLU A 113 -1.08 -1.27 -43.44
N ALA A 114 -1.61 -0.05 -43.37
CA ALA A 114 -1.09 0.96 -42.46
C ALA A 114 -1.37 0.56 -41.00
N LYS A 115 -2.58 0.05 -40.74
CA LYS A 115 -2.99 -0.46 -39.43
C LYS A 115 -2.28 -1.76 -39.06
N ARG A 116 -1.98 -2.61 -40.04
CA ARG A 116 -1.14 -3.80 -39.84
C ARG A 116 0.24 -3.41 -39.35
N GLN A 117 0.89 -2.46 -40.01
CA GLN A 117 2.21 -1.97 -39.61
C GLN A 117 2.20 -1.30 -38.23
N GLU A 118 1.15 -0.54 -37.91
CA GLU A 118 0.96 0.02 -36.57
C GLU A 118 0.91 -1.08 -35.51
N TYR A 119 0.10 -2.11 -35.75
CA TYR A 119 -0.07 -3.22 -34.82
C TYR A 119 1.19 -4.08 -34.70
N GLU A 120 1.92 -4.33 -35.79
CA GLU A 120 3.21 -5.02 -35.75
C GLU A 120 4.25 -4.24 -34.94
N THR A 121 4.29 -2.91 -35.12
CA THR A 121 5.18 -2.03 -34.36
C THR A 121 4.84 -2.09 -32.87
N LYS A 122 3.56 -1.96 -32.52
CA LYS A 122 3.10 -2.06 -31.12
C LYS A 122 3.37 -3.45 -30.53
N ALA A 123 3.14 -4.51 -31.29
CA ALA A 123 3.43 -5.87 -30.87
C ALA A 123 4.93 -6.06 -30.57
N ALA A 124 5.82 -5.53 -31.42
CA ALA A 124 7.26 -5.60 -31.18
C ALA A 124 7.71 -4.78 -29.95
N GLU A 125 7.12 -3.60 -29.73
CA GLU A 125 7.35 -2.81 -28.52
C GLU A 125 6.97 -3.59 -27.25
N TYR A 126 5.76 -4.14 -27.20
CA TYR A 126 5.30 -4.90 -26.03
C TYR A 126 6.05 -6.23 -25.87
N GLU A 127 6.42 -6.92 -26.95
CA GLU A 127 7.25 -8.12 -26.87
C GLU A 127 8.57 -7.83 -26.16
N LYS A 128 9.22 -6.72 -26.52
CA LYS A 128 10.46 -6.30 -25.86
C LYS A 128 10.23 -6.03 -24.38
N THR A 129 9.15 -5.32 -24.02
CA THR A 129 8.80 -5.05 -22.61
C THR A 129 8.58 -6.34 -21.82
N VAL A 130 7.82 -7.29 -22.38
CA VAL A 130 7.54 -8.60 -21.75
C VAL A 130 8.84 -9.37 -21.54
N ARG A 131 9.70 -9.46 -22.55
CA ARG A 131 11.00 -10.16 -22.44
C ARG A 131 11.91 -9.51 -21.39
N GLN A 132 12.01 -8.18 -21.40
CA GLN A 132 12.82 -7.45 -20.43
C GLN A 132 12.30 -7.63 -18.99
N SER A 133 10.98 -7.59 -18.80
CA SER A 133 10.36 -7.84 -17.50
C SER A 133 10.69 -9.25 -16.99
N TYR A 134 10.55 -10.28 -17.85
CA TYR A 134 10.93 -11.65 -17.50
C TYR A 134 12.44 -11.81 -17.18
N GLU A 135 13.32 -11.17 -17.96
CA GLU A 135 14.77 -11.23 -17.76
C GLU A 135 15.21 -10.57 -16.45
N ASN A 136 14.56 -9.46 -16.10
CA ASN A 136 14.86 -8.69 -14.88
C ASN A 136 14.15 -9.23 -13.63
N CYS A 137 13.20 -10.17 -13.80
CA CYS A 137 12.41 -10.69 -12.69
C CYS A 137 13.26 -11.52 -11.72
N THR A 138 13.31 -11.05 -10.47
CA THR A 138 14.07 -11.69 -9.40
C THR A 138 13.22 -12.61 -8.53
N ASP A 139 11.91 -12.35 -8.45
CA ASP A 139 10.97 -13.20 -7.71
C ASP A 139 10.73 -14.53 -8.46
N SER A 140 10.95 -15.65 -7.77
CA SER A 140 10.90 -16.97 -8.39
C SER A 140 9.48 -17.41 -8.76
N GLU A 141 8.46 -17.00 -8.00
CA GLU A 141 7.07 -17.35 -8.28
C GLU A 141 6.59 -16.58 -9.51
N ASN A 142 6.83 -15.27 -9.53
CA ASN A 142 6.57 -14.41 -10.67
C ASN A 142 7.25 -14.95 -11.91
N ARG A 143 8.55 -15.24 -11.83
CA ARG A 143 9.30 -15.78 -12.98
C ARG A 143 8.74 -17.11 -13.49
N SER A 144 8.27 -17.98 -12.61
CA SER A 144 7.62 -19.24 -13.01
C SER A 144 6.30 -18.99 -13.75
N MET A 145 5.49 -18.07 -13.25
CA MET A 145 4.21 -17.68 -13.85
C MET A 145 4.41 -16.98 -15.21
N MET A 146 5.33 -15.99 -15.28
CA MET A 146 5.72 -15.32 -16.52
C MET A 146 6.21 -16.31 -17.58
N LYS A 147 7.03 -17.29 -17.18
CA LYS A 147 7.52 -18.33 -18.08
C LYS A 147 6.38 -19.15 -18.67
N LYS A 148 5.41 -19.57 -17.84
CA LYS A 148 4.23 -20.32 -18.33
C LYS A 148 3.46 -19.51 -19.37
N LEU A 149 3.19 -18.23 -19.10
CA LEU A 149 2.50 -17.33 -20.03
C LEU A 149 3.25 -17.10 -21.35
N LEU A 150 4.59 -17.17 -21.33
CA LEU A 150 5.42 -17.07 -22.54
C LEU A 150 5.47 -18.36 -23.37
N GLU A 151 5.18 -19.51 -22.75
CA GLU A 151 5.18 -20.82 -23.38
C GLU A 151 3.79 -21.23 -23.92
N GLU A 152 2.74 -20.49 -23.55
CA GLU A 152 1.36 -20.58 -24.11
C GLU A 152 1.21 -19.94 -25.50
#